data_AF-A0A4Q4Q6F6-F1
#
_entry.id   AF-A0A4Q4Q6F6-F1
#
_cell.length_a   1.000
_cell.length_b   1.000
_cell.length_c   1.000
_cell.angle_alpha   90.00
_cell.angle_beta   90.00
_cell.angle_gamma   90.00
#
_symmetry.space_group_name_H-M   'P 1'
#
loop_
_entity.id
_entity.type
_entity.pdbx_description
1 polymer ?
#
loop_
_entity_poly.entity_id
_entity_poly.type
_entity_poly.pdbx_seq_one_letter_code
_entity_poly.pdbx_strand_id
1 'polypeptide(L)'
;MDDSGFRQQAPPSGDYAPPPQPVLTTAGFHVPIGAGDEKEQDQVDHSLYSRLALKLDEDGWLPLVQAAYEDEKRTKNTFIKDCDIDNWIYYADEVLSTAEPAILKAICRGDVNATCKGDIGLGKIVQSYGDRSDTQATVYLHQMTVGMKKEALSIRQANDIALVALQYANALDTSYTEYQAGRRHFIEGSKGNVDSGKKRVLLGFSCALNRLADEAKKENKTHIPFLQYVGYAIKGTQRKKQHDSLASTSWLFLFTKYVCATWKNFLPTNMRNFTVCLITEEAIGPVAEMLLARLARAYYFAGGFSIGQAGASMSSLRLAKLSQVDREKVWEANAQYAKNMTNYTQIQAKELASRKNLQKTDYEKTMRQKDDEIAQHKQKIAAMRDHLAEYRAQIDVAVWEKEFPEELQEFRDFEKFPEEETNMLQD
;
A
#
# COMPACT_ATOMS: atom_id res chain seq x y z
N MET A 1 -61.19 -5.79 -19.17
CA MET A 1 -59.76 -5.86 -19.53
C MET A 1 -59.22 -4.44 -19.48
N ASP A 2 -59.30 -3.77 -18.35
CA ASP A 2 -58.63 -4.05 -17.06
C ASP A 2 -57.11 -3.92 -17.11
N ASP A 3 -56.68 -3.08 -16.16
CA ASP A 3 -55.45 -3.10 -15.39
C ASP A 3 -54.14 -2.74 -16.09
N SER A 4 -53.57 -1.55 -15.83
CA SER A 4 -52.87 -1.08 -14.61
C SER A 4 -51.36 -1.17 -14.89
N GLY A 5 -50.48 -0.26 -14.53
CA GLY A 5 -50.51 0.85 -13.60
C GLY A 5 -49.06 1.05 -13.20
N PHE A 6 -48.33 1.98 -13.82
CA PHE A 6 -47.05 2.48 -13.32
C PHE A 6 -46.95 3.96 -13.64
N ARG A 7 -47.74 4.77 -12.93
CA ARG A 7 -47.43 6.19 -12.78
C ARG A 7 -46.30 6.29 -11.76
N GLN A 8 -45.11 6.65 -12.21
CA GLN A 8 -44.06 7.15 -11.33
C GLN A 8 -44.60 8.40 -10.63
N GLN A 9 -44.95 8.27 -9.36
CA GLN A 9 -45.15 9.43 -8.50
C GLN A 9 -43.79 10.13 -8.36
N ALA A 10 -43.75 11.40 -8.74
CA ALA A 10 -42.64 12.27 -8.38
C ALA A 10 -42.52 12.28 -6.84
N PRO A 11 -41.29 12.21 -6.28
CA PRO A 11 -41.12 12.33 -4.84
C PRO A 11 -41.64 13.71 -4.39
N PRO A 12 -42.21 13.80 -3.17
CA PRO A 12 -42.69 15.06 -2.65
C PRO A 12 -41.53 16.06 -2.56
N SER A 13 -41.78 17.28 -3.03
CA SER A 13 -40.90 18.42 -2.87
C SER A 13 -40.85 18.80 -1.39
N GLY A 14 -40.05 18.06 -0.62
CA GLY A 14 -39.61 18.48 0.70
C GLY A 14 -38.58 19.59 0.53
N ASP A 15 -38.67 20.61 1.39
CA ASP A 15 -37.75 21.73 1.47
C ASP A 15 -36.30 21.25 1.60
N TYR A 16 -35.61 21.09 0.47
CA TYR A 16 -34.16 20.99 0.45
C TYR A 16 -33.63 22.37 0.81
N ALA A 17 -33.08 22.50 2.02
CA ALA A 17 -32.25 23.63 2.37
C ALA A 17 -31.22 23.82 1.23
N PRO A 18 -31.08 25.04 0.67
CA PRO A 18 -30.13 25.26 -0.41
C PRO A 18 -28.73 24.84 0.07
N PRO A 19 -27.92 24.19 -0.80
CA PRO A 19 -26.58 23.77 -0.43
C PRO A 19 -25.81 24.98 0.12
N PRO A 20 -25.16 24.85 1.29
CA PRO A 20 -24.45 25.97 1.89
C PRO A 20 -23.45 26.53 0.88
N GLN A 21 -23.58 27.82 0.58
CA GLN A 21 -22.68 28.47 -0.37
C GLN A 21 -21.24 28.33 0.13
N PRO A 22 -20.29 27.95 -0.75
CA PRO A 22 -18.91 27.72 -0.34
C PRO A 22 -18.24 29.03 0.05
N VAL A 23 -18.07 29.26 1.36
CA VAL A 23 -17.23 30.33 1.89
C VAL A 23 -15.81 29.79 2.04
N LEU A 24 -15.00 29.87 0.99
CA LEU A 24 -13.54 29.82 1.11
C LEU A 24 -12.84 30.60 0.00
N THR A 25 -12.20 31.68 0.43
CA THR A 25 -11.32 32.57 -0.31
C THR A 25 -10.05 31.85 -0.79
N THR A 26 -9.67 32.12 -2.03
CA THR A 26 -8.40 31.77 -2.69
C THR A 26 -7.22 32.54 -2.08
N ALA A 27 -6.95 32.34 -0.79
CA ALA A 27 -5.73 32.85 -0.18
C ALA A 27 -4.57 31.91 -0.54
N GLY A 28 -3.55 32.46 -1.20
CA GLY A 28 -2.37 31.75 -1.65
C GLY A 28 -1.61 31.07 -0.50
N PHE A 29 -1.76 29.77 -0.39
CA PHE A 29 -0.90 28.94 0.45
C PHE A 29 0.35 28.55 -0.35
N HIS A 30 1.39 29.37 -0.25
CA HIS A 30 2.74 28.95 -0.60
C HIS A 30 3.27 28.09 0.56
N VAL A 31 2.84 26.83 0.64
CA VAL A 31 3.43 25.87 1.60
C VAL A 31 4.80 25.49 1.05
N PRO A 32 5.90 25.69 1.78
CA PRO A 32 7.19 25.11 1.42
C PRO A 32 7.01 23.59 1.43
N ILE A 33 7.07 22.96 0.26
CA ILE A 33 6.97 21.50 0.12
C ILE A 33 8.31 20.94 0.58
N GLY A 34 8.48 20.73 1.88
CA GLY A 34 9.59 19.95 2.39
C GLY A 34 9.49 18.53 1.82
N ALA A 35 10.57 18.03 1.22
CA ALA A 35 10.73 16.59 1.07
C ALA A 35 10.63 15.97 2.48
N GLY A 36 9.75 14.98 2.67
CA GLY A 36 9.52 14.39 3.99
C GLY A 36 10.81 13.81 4.59
N ASP A 37 10.81 13.51 5.89
CA ASP A 37 11.92 12.76 6.51
C ASP A 37 11.85 11.30 6.00
N GLU A 38 12.71 10.96 5.03
CA GLU A 38 12.67 9.74 4.20
C GLU A 38 13.28 8.49 4.84
N LYS A 39 13.52 8.48 6.16
CA LYS A 39 14.33 7.41 6.77
C LYS A 39 13.79 6.04 6.37
N GLU A 40 14.64 5.28 5.67
CA GLU A 40 14.43 3.88 5.27
C GLU A 40 13.32 3.65 4.20
N GLN A 41 12.81 4.70 3.57
CA GLN A 41 11.78 4.58 2.53
C GLN A 41 12.30 3.89 1.25
N ASP A 42 13.53 4.20 0.84
CA ASP A 42 14.22 3.62 -0.31
C ASP A 42 14.55 2.12 -0.14
N GLN A 43 14.49 1.61 1.09
CA GLN A 43 14.71 0.20 1.42
C GLN A 43 13.45 -0.67 1.27
N VAL A 44 12.31 -0.06 0.92
CA VAL A 44 11.05 -0.79 0.79
C VAL A 44 11.07 -1.68 -0.45
N ASP A 45 10.87 -2.98 -0.24
CA ASP A 45 10.73 -3.95 -1.32
C ASP A 45 9.32 -3.86 -1.95
N HIS A 46 9.17 -2.97 -2.92
CA HIS A 46 7.91 -2.86 -3.67
C HIS A 46 7.57 -4.12 -4.50
N SER A 47 8.52 -5.01 -4.77
CA SER A 47 8.25 -6.27 -5.47
C SER A 47 7.50 -7.28 -4.59
N LEU A 48 7.61 -7.15 -3.26
CA LEU A 48 6.82 -7.93 -2.31
C LEU A 48 5.32 -7.78 -2.56
N TYR A 49 4.84 -6.56 -2.76
CA TYR A 49 3.42 -6.29 -2.98
C TYR A 49 2.90 -6.96 -4.25
N SER A 50 3.70 -6.96 -5.33
CA SER A 50 3.34 -7.69 -6.55
C SER A 50 3.29 -9.20 -6.31
N ARG A 51 4.21 -9.77 -5.52
CA ARG A 51 4.18 -11.21 -5.17
C ARG A 51 2.99 -11.58 -4.31
N LEU A 52 2.70 -10.79 -3.27
CA LEU A 52 1.54 -11.01 -2.41
C LEU A 52 0.22 -10.84 -3.19
N ALA A 53 0.17 -9.89 -4.12
CA ALA A 53 -0.99 -9.69 -4.98
C ALA A 53 -1.33 -10.92 -5.86
N LEU A 54 -0.37 -11.79 -6.17
CA LEU A 54 -0.62 -13.03 -6.91
C LEU A 54 -1.38 -14.07 -6.08
N LYS A 55 -1.31 -14.00 -4.75
CA LYS A 55 -1.95 -14.94 -3.82
C LYS A 55 -3.23 -14.40 -3.18
N LEU A 56 -3.72 -13.24 -3.63
CA LEU A 56 -4.89 -12.58 -3.06
C LEU A 56 -6.15 -13.44 -3.01
N ASP A 57 -6.34 -14.33 -3.99
CA ASP A 57 -7.51 -15.21 -4.03
C ASP A 57 -7.40 -16.39 -3.05
N GLU A 58 -6.18 -16.72 -2.60
CA GLU A 58 -5.89 -17.79 -1.63
C GLU A 58 -5.80 -17.23 -0.19
N ASP A 59 -5.01 -16.18 -0.02
CA ASP A 59 -4.61 -15.63 1.28
C ASP A 59 -5.49 -14.43 1.72
N GLY A 60 -6.30 -13.87 0.82
CA GLY A 60 -6.99 -12.59 1.06
C GLY A 60 -6.03 -11.40 1.17
N TRP A 61 -6.51 -10.26 1.68
CA TRP A 61 -5.71 -9.02 1.74
C TRP A 61 -4.81 -8.91 2.97
N LEU A 62 -5.00 -9.72 4.01
CA LEU A 62 -4.30 -9.58 5.29
C LEU A 62 -2.76 -9.52 5.14
N PRO A 63 -2.09 -10.39 4.36
CA PRO A 63 -0.63 -10.32 4.21
C PRO A 63 -0.15 -9.00 3.61
N LEU A 64 -0.89 -8.41 2.66
CA LEU A 64 -0.57 -7.09 2.08
C LEU A 64 -0.77 -5.97 3.10
N VAL A 65 -1.85 -6.04 3.87
CA VAL A 65 -2.17 -5.07 4.93
C VAL A 65 -1.08 -5.09 6.01
N GLN A 66 -0.63 -6.27 6.43
CA GLN A 66 0.46 -6.42 7.40
C GLN A 66 1.80 -5.94 6.84
N ALA A 67 2.14 -6.27 5.59
CA ALA A 67 3.35 -5.78 4.95
C ALA A 67 3.39 -4.24 4.87
N ALA A 68 2.25 -3.62 4.53
CA ALA A 68 2.12 -2.17 4.52
C ALA A 68 2.31 -1.56 5.91
N TYR A 69 1.74 -2.16 6.96
CA TYR A 69 1.95 -1.72 8.33
C TYR A 69 3.43 -1.73 8.74
N GLU A 70 4.12 -2.85 8.51
CA GLU A 70 5.53 -2.99 8.88
C GLU A 70 6.42 -2.01 8.09
N ASP A 71 6.11 -1.75 6.83
CA ASP A 71 6.82 -0.74 6.03
C ASP A 71 6.57 0.69 6.56
N GLU A 72 5.33 1.05 6.90
CA GLU A 72 5.02 2.37 7.47
C GLU A 72 5.63 2.55 8.87
N LYS A 73 5.69 1.49 9.67
CA LYS A 73 6.38 1.45 10.97
C LYS A 73 7.89 1.61 10.81
N ARG A 74 8.52 0.86 9.89
CA ARG A 74 9.96 0.97 9.57
C ARG A 74 10.31 2.39 9.12
N THR A 75 9.48 2.96 8.26
CA THR A 75 9.67 4.33 7.74
C THR A 75 9.26 5.44 8.71
N LYS A 76 8.88 5.07 9.95
CA LYS A 76 8.57 5.98 11.06
C LYS A 76 7.49 6.99 10.70
N ASN A 77 6.46 6.52 9.98
CA ASN A 77 5.31 7.35 9.65
C ASN A 77 4.65 7.88 10.93
N THR A 78 4.40 9.18 10.99
CA THR A 78 3.87 9.83 12.19
C THR A 78 2.49 9.32 12.58
N PHE A 79 1.68 8.88 11.62
CA PHE A 79 0.35 8.33 11.90
C PHE A 79 0.43 6.96 12.58
N ILE A 80 1.37 6.11 12.13
CA ILE A 80 1.54 4.75 12.66
C ILE A 80 2.00 4.73 14.13
N LYS A 81 2.69 5.78 14.58
CA LYS A 81 3.15 5.87 15.97
C LYS A 81 2.00 5.67 16.98
N ASP A 82 0.81 6.17 16.65
CA ASP A 82 -0.37 6.14 17.50
C ASP A 82 -1.43 5.14 17.00
N CYS A 83 -1.08 4.29 16.02
CA CYS A 83 -1.96 3.28 15.43
C CYS A 83 -1.33 1.89 15.58
N ASP A 84 -1.87 1.09 16.50
CA ASP A 84 -1.48 -0.31 16.62
C ASP A 84 -1.96 -1.15 15.41
N ILE A 85 -1.47 -2.38 15.32
CA ILE A 85 -1.77 -3.27 14.20
C ILE A 85 -3.26 -3.61 14.11
N ASP A 86 -3.97 -3.69 15.23
CA ASP A 86 -5.39 -4.05 15.25
C ASP A 86 -6.24 -2.91 14.68
N ASN A 87 -5.96 -1.67 15.08
CA ASN A 87 -6.59 -0.48 14.52
C ASN A 87 -6.21 -0.30 13.03
N TRP A 88 -4.95 -0.56 12.66
CA TRP A 88 -4.53 -0.52 11.26
C TRP A 88 -5.32 -1.52 10.41
N ILE A 89 -5.45 -2.76 10.88
CA ILE A 89 -6.20 -3.80 10.18
C ILE A 89 -7.68 -3.41 10.07
N TYR A 90 -8.28 -2.88 11.13
CA TYR A 90 -9.65 -2.38 11.10
C TYR A 90 -9.84 -1.29 10.05
N TYR A 91 -8.99 -0.25 10.05
CA TYR A 91 -9.08 0.81 9.06
C TYR A 91 -8.79 0.32 7.64
N ALA A 92 -7.86 -0.62 7.47
CA ALA A 92 -7.60 -1.23 6.17
C ALA A 92 -8.82 -2.00 5.67
N ASP A 93 -9.54 -2.72 6.53
CA ASP A 93 -10.78 -3.40 6.15
C ASP A 93 -11.86 -2.46 5.67
N GLU A 94 -11.98 -1.29 6.31
CA GLU A 94 -12.86 -0.24 5.82
C GLU A 94 -12.47 0.22 4.41
N VAL A 95 -11.17 0.45 4.17
CA VAL A 95 -10.64 0.83 2.83
C VAL A 95 -10.94 -0.24 1.78
N LEU A 96 -10.70 -1.51 2.13
CA LEU A 96 -10.92 -2.65 1.24
C LEU A 96 -12.40 -2.84 0.94
N SER A 97 -13.28 -2.59 1.92
CA SER A 97 -14.74 -2.74 1.76
C SER A 97 -15.36 -1.62 0.93
N THR A 98 -14.70 -0.48 0.79
CA THR A 98 -15.19 0.66 -0.02
C THR A 98 -14.49 0.81 -1.37
N ALA A 99 -13.58 -0.11 -1.70
CA ALA A 99 -12.92 -0.20 -2.98
C ALA A 99 -13.34 -1.49 -3.70
N GLU A 100 -13.52 -1.42 -5.02
CA GLU A 100 -13.84 -2.63 -5.79
C GLU A 100 -12.58 -3.53 -5.87
N PRO A 101 -12.64 -4.82 -5.49
CA PRO A 101 -11.45 -5.69 -5.45
C PRO A 101 -10.70 -5.78 -6.78
N ALA A 102 -11.41 -5.72 -7.90
CA ALA A 102 -10.79 -5.69 -9.23
C ALA A 102 -9.94 -4.43 -9.46
N ILE A 103 -10.34 -3.27 -8.92
CA ILE A 103 -9.54 -2.04 -8.96
C ILE A 103 -8.28 -2.22 -8.13
N LEU A 104 -8.39 -2.71 -6.90
CA LEU A 104 -7.23 -2.91 -6.03
C LEU A 104 -6.20 -3.87 -6.64
N LYS A 105 -6.65 -4.96 -7.26
CA LYS A 105 -5.78 -5.87 -8.03
C LYS A 105 -5.14 -5.15 -9.22
N ALA A 106 -5.87 -4.29 -9.93
CA ALA A 106 -5.34 -3.51 -11.04
C ALA A 106 -4.30 -2.47 -10.58
N ILE A 107 -4.47 -1.89 -9.39
CA ILE A 107 -3.49 -1.00 -8.76
C ILE A 107 -2.19 -1.75 -8.51
N CYS A 108 -2.24 -2.95 -7.91
CA CYS A 108 -1.06 -3.78 -7.66
C CYS A 108 -0.30 -4.16 -8.94
N ARG A 109 -1.03 -4.29 -10.06
CA ARG A 109 -0.47 -4.57 -11.40
C ARG A 109 0.03 -3.31 -12.12
N GLY A 110 -0.33 -2.13 -11.62
CA GLY A 110 0.01 -0.84 -12.20
C GLY A 110 -0.80 -0.44 -13.43
N ASP A 111 -1.89 -1.13 -13.78
CA ASP A 111 -2.69 -0.81 -14.99
C ASP A 111 -4.21 -0.77 -14.71
N VAL A 112 -4.62 0.25 -13.95
CA VAL A 112 -6.02 0.54 -13.67
C VAL A 112 -6.77 0.89 -14.96
N ASN A 113 -6.11 1.63 -15.85
CA ASN A 113 -6.71 2.11 -17.08
C ASN A 113 -7.15 0.98 -18.03
N ALA A 114 -6.28 0.00 -18.32
CA ALA A 114 -6.65 -1.13 -19.17
C ALA A 114 -7.78 -1.94 -18.53
N THR A 115 -7.70 -2.15 -17.22
CA THR A 115 -8.70 -2.92 -16.47
C THR A 115 -10.08 -2.27 -16.54
N CYS A 116 -10.20 -0.96 -16.32
CA CYS A 116 -11.47 -0.23 -16.45
C CYS A 116 -12.00 -0.13 -17.89
N LYS A 117 -11.13 -0.24 -18.90
CA LYS A 117 -11.57 -0.29 -20.31
C LYS A 117 -12.06 -1.67 -20.73
N GLY A 118 -11.45 -2.72 -20.18
CA GLY A 118 -11.80 -4.11 -20.47
C GLY A 118 -13.08 -4.56 -19.78
N ASP A 119 -13.43 -3.94 -18.65
CA ASP A 119 -14.64 -4.22 -17.89
C ASP A 119 -15.55 -2.99 -17.81
N ILE A 120 -16.65 -3.01 -18.57
CA ILE A 120 -17.63 -1.92 -18.63
C ILE A 120 -18.29 -1.70 -17.25
N GLY A 121 -18.53 -2.77 -16.49
CA GLY A 121 -19.13 -2.67 -15.16
C GLY A 121 -18.19 -1.92 -14.21
N LEU A 122 -16.93 -2.33 -14.20
CA LEU A 122 -15.88 -1.66 -13.41
C LEU A 122 -15.71 -0.19 -13.80
N GLY A 123 -15.70 0.10 -15.11
CA GLY A 123 -15.61 1.47 -15.61
C GLY A 123 -16.76 2.36 -15.11
N LYS A 124 -17.98 1.83 -15.03
CA LYS A 124 -19.15 2.55 -14.48
C LYS A 124 -19.02 2.79 -12.97
N ILE A 125 -18.50 1.82 -12.21
CA ILE A 125 -18.27 1.98 -10.76
C ILE A 125 -17.28 3.12 -10.50
N VAL A 126 -16.12 3.09 -11.18
CA VAL A 126 -15.10 4.14 -11.04
C VAL A 126 -15.64 5.51 -11.45
N GLN A 127 -16.43 5.57 -12.51
CA GLN A 127 -17.09 6.82 -12.92
C GLN A 127 -18.05 7.32 -11.84
N SER A 128 -18.89 6.44 -11.27
CA SER A 128 -19.82 6.78 -10.21
C SER A 128 -19.11 7.32 -8.95
N TYR A 129 -17.97 6.74 -8.57
CA TYR A 129 -17.14 7.29 -7.50
C TYR A 129 -16.59 8.67 -7.87
N GLY A 130 -16.16 8.84 -9.13
CA GLY A 130 -15.72 10.12 -9.70
C GLY A 130 -16.78 11.22 -9.59
N ASP A 131 -18.01 10.92 -9.97
CA ASP A 131 -19.14 11.87 -9.99
C ASP A 131 -19.48 12.41 -8.58
N ARG A 132 -19.15 11.65 -7.53
CA ARG A 132 -19.36 12.03 -6.13
C ARG A 132 -18.15 12.70 -5.48
N SER A 133 -16.99 12.71 -6.14
CA SER A 133 -15.75 13.22 -5.54
C SER A 133 -15.77 14.73 -5.21
N ASP A 134 -16.81 15.47 -5.60
CA ASP A 134 -17.03 16.87 -5.20
C ASP A 134 -17.76 17.03 -3.85
N THR A 135 -18.45 15.99 -3.39
CA THR A 135 -19.28 16.00 -2.17
C THR A 135 -18.95 14.89 -1.18
N GLN A 136 -18.21 13.88 -1.60
CA GLN A 136 -17.79 12.72 -0.82
C GLN A 136 -16.28 12.73 -0.63
N ALA A 137 -15.84 12.43 0.60
CA ALA A 137 -14.43 12.19 0.86
C ALA A 137 -13.96 10.92 0.16
N THR A 138 -12.87 11.02 -0.59
CA THR A 138 -12.41 9.94 -1.48
C THR A 138 -10.90 9.87 -1.53
N VAL A 139 -10.40 8.67 -1.88
CA VAL A 139 -9.02 8.47 -2.33
C VAL A 139 -9.00 8.39 -3.84
N TYR A 140 -8.06 9.13 -4.42
CA TYR A 140 -7.83 9.17 -5.85
C TYR A 140 -6.42 8.65 -6.19
N LEU A 141 -6.34 8.03 -7.36
CA LEU A 141 -5.11 7.59 -7.99
C LEU A 141 -4.93 8.36 -9.29
N HIS A 142 -3.79 9.03 -9.44
CA HIS A 142 -3.37 9.59 -10.71
C HIS A 142 -2.36 8.67 -11.38
N GLN A 143 -2.64 8.30 -12.63
CA GLN A 143 -1.77 7.48 -13.44
C GLN A 143 -1.24 8.29 -14.62
N MET A 144 0.09 8.38 -14.76
CA MET A 144 0.70 9.07 -15.89
C MET A 144 0.64 8.20 -17.14
N THR A 145 0.13 8.74 -18.23
CA THR A 145 0.00 8.06 -19.52
C THR A 145 0.64 8.87 -20.63
N VAL A 146 1.09 8.20 -21.69
CA VAL A 146 1.79 8.82 -22.82
C VAL A 146 0.96 8.75 -24.09
N GLY A 147 0.91 9.86 -24.81
CA GLY A 147 0.31 9.96 -26.14
C GLY A 147 -1.20 9.69 -26.18
N MET A 148 -1.73 9.56 -27.40
CA MET A 148 -3.16 9.39 -27.64
C MET A 148 -3.67 8.00 -27.23
N LYS A 149 -2.81 6.98 -27.29
CA LYS A 149 -3.12 5.61 -26.87
C LYS A 149 -3.18 5.45 -25.35
N LYS A 150 -2.61 6.41 -24.62
CA LYS A 150 -2.60 6.47 -23.14
C LYS A 150 -1.91 5.23 -22.54
N GLU A 151 -0.73 4.95 -23.10
CA GLU A 151 0.13 3.83 -22.74
C GLU A 151 1.08 4.22 -21.60
N ALA A 152 1.76 3.25 -21.01
CA ALA A 152 2.83 3.48 -20.05
C ALA A 152 4.07 4.07 -20.74
N LEU A 153 5.10 4.41 -19.95
CA LEU A 153 6.38 4.82 -20.52
C LEU A 153 7.09 3.62 -21.15
N SER A 154 7.56 3.78 -22.38
CA SER A 154 8.55 2.86 -22.94
C SER A 154 9.85 2.92 -22.12
N ILE A 155 10.64 1.84 -22.17
CA ILE A 155 11.98 1.78 -21.54
C ILE A 155 12.84 2.99 -21.96
N ARG A 156 12.80 3.36 -23.24
CA ARG A 156 13.55 4.51 -23.75
C ARG A 156 13.11 5.80 -23.07
N GLN A 157 11.82 6.07 -23.01
CA GLN A 157 11.29 7.28 -22.39
C GLN A 157 11.60 7.34 -20.88
N ALA A 158 11.50 6.20 -20.18
CA ALA A 158 11.86 6.11 -18.77
C ALA A 158 13.34 6.48 -18.53
N ASN A 159 14.26 5.93 -19.32
CA ASN A 159 15.69 6.26 -19.23
C ASN A 159 15.98 7.72 -19.56
N ASP A 160 15.29 8.28 -20.56
CA ASP A 160 15.44 9.69 -20.93
C ASP A 160 14.93 10.62 -19.81
N ILE A 161 13.81 10.31 -19.15
CA ILE A 161 13.32 11.05 -17.97
C ILE A 161 14.32 10.93 -16.82
N ALA A 162 14.85 9.73 -16.56
CA ALA A 162 15.86 9.50 -15.54
C ALA A 162 17.11 10.36 -15.78
N LEU A 163 17.62 10.39 -17.02
CA LEU A 163 18.76 11.22 -17.41
C LEU A 163 18.50 12.70 -17.17
N VAL A 164 17.32 13.20 -17.56
CA VAL A 164 16.93 14.60 -17.34
C VAL A 164 16.84 14.93 -15.85
N ALA A 165 16.24 14.06 -15.04
CA ALA A 165 16.19 14.21 -13.59
C ALA A 165 17.59 14.25 -12.96
N LEU A 166 18.50 13.38 -13.40
CA LEU A 166 19.89 13.35 -12.96
C LEU A 166 20.65 14.64 -13.33
N GLN A 167 20.47 15.13 -14.57
CA GLN A 167 21.08 16.37 -15.04
C GLN A 167 20.59 17.59 -14.26
N TYR A 168 19.28 17.65 -13.99
CA TYR A 168 18.68 18.66 -13.13
C TYR A 168 19.26 18.58 -11.70
N ALA A 169 19.28 17.40 -11.09
CA ALA A 169 19.79 17.21 -9.73
C ALA A 169 21.27 17.61 -9.55
N ASN A 170 22.08 17.41 -10.59
CA ASN A 170 23.51 17.75 -10.59
C ASN A 170 23.81 19.18 -11.04
N ALA A 171 22.79 19.97 -11.39
CA ALA A 171 22.95 21.34 -11.88
C ALA A 171 23.95 21.44 -13.06
N LEU A 172 24.04 20.39 -13.89
CA LEU A 172 25.01 20.34 -14.98
C LEU A 172 24.76 21.50 -15.96
N ASP A 173 25.84 22.16 -16.34
CA ASP A 173 25.86 23.42 -17.07
C ASP A 173 25.37 23.24 -18.51
N THR A 174 24.06 23.20 -18.70
CA THR A 174 23.44 23.25 -20.04
C THR A 174 22.97 24.66 -20.31
N SER A 175 23.54 25.30 -21.33
CA SER A 175 23.34 26.70 -21.75
C SER A 175 21.93 27.05 -22.25
N TYR A 176 20.92 26.24 -21.91
CA TYR A 176 19.55 26.40 -22.39
C TYR A 176 18.81 27.42 -21.51
N THR A 177 18.32 28.52 -22.09
CA THR A 177 17.60 29.58 -21.34
C THR A 177 16.34 29.07 -20.63
N GLU A 178 15.64 28.07 -21.20
CA GLU A 178 14.48 27.42 -20.57
C GLU A 178 14.88 26.59 -19.33
N TYR A 179 16.11 26.06 -19.29
CA TYR A 179 16.66 25.35 -18.13
C TYR A 179 16.79 26.29 -16.93
N GLN A 180 17.24 27.54 -17.14
CA GLN A 180 17.36 28.52 -16.06
C GLN A 180 16.01 28.93 -15.47
N ALA A 181 14.96 29.06 -16.28
CA ALA A 181 13.62 29.34 -15.80
C ALA A 181 13.03 28.15 -15.01
N GLY A 182 13.25 26.92 -15.47
CA GLY A 182 12.81 25.70 -14.78
C GLY A 182 13.57 25.41 -13.48
N ARG A 183 14.87 25.72 -13.40
CA ARG A 183 15.70 25.53 -12.20
C ARG A 183 15.12 26.20 -10.97
N ARG A 184 14.66 27.45 -11.10
CA ARG A 184 14.03 28.21 -10.01
C ARG A 184 12.84 27.50 -9.39
N HIS A 185 12.07 26.79 -10.20
CA HIS A 185 10.85 26.14 -9.76
C HIS A 185 11.13 24.73 -9.19
N PHE A 186 11.98 23.95 -9.86
CA PHE A 186 12.14 22.51 -9.59
C PHE A 186 13.37 22.12 -8.77
N ILE A 187 14.39 22.99 -8.64
CA ILE A 187 15.61 22.68 -7.87
C ILE A 187 15.92 23.75 -6.84
N GLU A 188 15.71 25.03 -7.17
CA GLU A 188 16.10 26.10 -6.25
C GLU A 188 15.02 26.30 -5.17
N GLY A 189 15.48 26.65 -3.97
CA GLY A 189 14.65 27.10 -2.87
C GLY A 189 14.39 28.60 -2.93
N SER A 190 13.67 29.14 -1.95
CA SER A 190 13.25 30.55 -1.88
C SER A 190 14.39 31.57 -1.91
N LYS A 191 15.63 31.13 -1.63
CA LYS A 191 16.85 31.96 -1.60
C LYS A 191 17.74 31.78 -2.82
N GLY A 192 17.28 31.09 -3.87
CA GLY A 192 18.06 30.81 -5.09
C GLY A 192 19.13 29.71 -4.95
N ASN A 193 19.35 29.18 -3.75
CA ASN A 193 20.22 28.03 -3.53
C ASN A 193 19.51 26.72 -3.90
N VAL A 194 20.30 25.72 -4.31
CA VAL A 194 19.80 24.35 -4.56
C VAL A 194 19.16 23.78 -3.30
N ASP A 195 17.89 23.38 -3.41
CA ASP A 195 17.16 22.68 -2.36
C ASP A 195 17.63 21.22 -2.29
N SER A 196 18.28 20.86 -1.19
CA SER A 196 18.84 19.52 -0.99
C SER A 196 17.78 18.42 -0.99
N GLY A 197 16.55 18.72 -0.56
CA GLY A 197 15.42 17.80 -0.58
C GLY A 197 14.94 17.55 -2.01
N LYS A 198 14.70 18.61 -2.79
CA LYS A 198 14.31 18.47 -4.20
C LYS A 198 15.38 17.74 -5.02
N LYS A 199 16.67 18.05 -4.79
CA LYS A 199 17.79 17.34 -5.41
C LYS A 199 17.73 15.85 -5.13
N ARG A 200 17.51 15.47 -3.88
CA ARG A 200 17.44 14.06 -3.48
C ARG A 200 16.26 13.33 -4.11
N VAL A 201 15.09 13.98 -4.14
CA VAL A 201 13.89 13.44 -4.82
C VAL A 201 14.19 13.15 -6.29
N LEU A 202 14.84 14.07 -7.00
CA LEU A 202 15.21 13.86 -8.41
C LEU A 202 16.21 12.71 -8.60
N LEU A 203 17.21 12.60 -7.71
CA LEU A 203 18.18 11.49 -7.75
C LEU A 203 17.49 10.14 -7.49
N GLY A 204 16.69 10.03 -6.44
CA GLY A 204 15.97 8.80 -6.12
C GLY A 204 14.97 8.41 -7.20
N PHE A 205 14.25 9.38 -7.76
CA PHE A 205 13.34 9.16 -8.89
C PHE A 205 14.09 8.66 -10.13
N SER A 206 15.23 9.28 -10.48
CA SER A 206 16.10 8.82 -11.56
C SER A 206 16.56 7.37 -11.35
N CYS A 207 17.06 7.04 -10.16
CA CYS A 207 17.50 5.69 -9.83
C CYS A 207 16.35 4.67 -9.94
N ALA A 208 15.16 5.02 -9.45
CA ALA A 208 13.98 4.17 -9.50
C ALA A 208 13.53 3.88 -10.93
N LEU A 209 13.54 4.88 -11.81
CA LEU A 209 13.19 4.72 -13.22
C LEU A 209 14.18 3.83 -13.97
N ASN A 210 15.48 4.00 -13.74
CA ASN A 210 16.50 3.13 -14.34
C ASN A 210 16.33 1.67 -13.88
N ARG A 211 16.10 1.46 -12.57
CA ARG A 211 15.82 0.13 -12.03
C ARG A 211 14.59 -0.50 -12.68
N LEU A 212 13.49 0.25 -12.77
CA LEU A 212 12.27 -0.18 -13.45
C LEU A 212 12.48 -0.55 -14.92
N ALA A 213 13.27 0.25 -15.63
CA ALA A 213 13.63 -0.01 -17.02
C ALA A 213 14.45 -1.30 -17.15
N ASP A 214 15.38 -1.56 -16.24
CA ASP A 214 16.19 -2.78 -16.24
C ASP A 214 15.38 -4.02 -15.84
N GLU A 215 14.48 -3.91 -14.86
CA GLU A 215 13.49 -4.95 -14.53
C GLU A 215 12.63 -5.29 -15.76
N ALA A 216 12.07 -4.28 -16.45
CA ALA A 216 11.27 -4.49 -17.65
C ALA A 216 12.06 -5.17 -18.78
N LYS A 217 13.33 -4.79 -19.00
CA LYS A 217 14.21 -5.47 -19.98
C LYS A 217 14.42 -6.94 -19.62
N LYS A 218 14.73 -7.24 -18.35
CA LYS A 218 14.92 -8.62 -17.86
C LYS A 218 13.67 -9.49 -18.07
N GLU A 219 12.49 -8.87 -17.95
CA GLU A 219 11.20 -9.53 -18.18
C GLU A 219 10.76 -9.54 -19.67
N ASN A 220 11.62 -9.13 -20.61
CA ASN A 220 11.30 -9.00 -22.04
C ASN A 220 10.09 -8.09 -22.33
N LYS A 221 9.86 -7.08 -21.49
CA LYS A 221 8.84 -6.04 -21.69
C LYS A 221 9.43 -4.83 -22.40
N THR A 222 8.59 -4.10 -23.12
CA THR A 222 8.97 -2.85 -23.82
C THR A 222 8.66 -1.58 -23.02
N HIS A 223 7.83 -1.71 -21.99
CA HIS A 223 7.33 -0.62 -21.17
C HIS A 223 7.57 -0.92 -19.69
N ILE A 224 7.81 0.14 -18.91
CA ILE A 224 7.79 0.05 -17.45
C ILE A 224 6.34 0.10 -16.94
N PRO A 225 6.06 -0.34 -15.68
CA PRO A 225 4.77 -0.09 -15.05
C PRO A 225 4.41 1.41 -15.07
N PHE A 226 3.12 1.73 -15.03
CA PHE A 226 2.69 3.13 -15.02
C PHE A 226 3.17 3.83 -13.74
N LEU A 227 3.60 5.08 -13.88
CA LEU A 227 3.96 5.91 -12.74
C LEU A 227 2.68 6.47 -12.12
N GLN A 228 2.55 6.33 -10.80
CA GLN A 228 1.32 6.62 -10.08
C GLN A 228 1.53 7.61 -8.92
N TYR A 229 0.46 8.30 -8.56
CA TYR A 229 0.32 9.12 -7.36
C TYR A 229 -0.97 8.70 -6.66
N VAL A 230 -0.95 8.66 -5.33
CA VAL A 230 -2.13 8.41 -4.51
C VAL A 230 -2.32 9.59 -3.57
N GLY A 231 -3.55 10.03 -3.39
CA GLY A 231 -3.92 11.01 -2.37
C GLY A 231 -5.39 10.96 -2.00
N TYR A 232 -5.77 11.63 -0.92
CA TYR A 232 -7.18 11.81 -0.55
C TYR A 232 -7.58 13.28 -0.45
N ALA A 233 -8.89 13.52 -0.52
CA ALA A 233 -9.49 14.81 -0.21
C ALA A 233 -11.01 14.66 0.05
N ILE A 234 -11.59 15.61 0.80
CA ILE A 234 -13.06 15.80 0.82
C ILE A 234 -13.57 16.14 -0.59
N LYS A 235 -12.77 16.90 -1.37
CA LYS A 235 -13.10 17.33 -2.73
C LYS A 235 -12.03 16.86 -3.72
N GLY A 236 -12.14 15.62 -4.17
CA GLY A 236 -11.24 15.00 -5.14
C GLY A 236 -11.12 15.80 -6.43
N THR A 237 -12.22 16.30 -7.00
CA THR A 237 -12.19 17.13 -8.22
C THR A 237 -11.41 18.43 -8.03
N GLN A 238 -11.58 19.11 -6.89
CA GLN A 238 -10.83 20.33 -6.59
C GLN A 238 -9.33 20.02 -6.47
N ARG A 239 -8.99 18.91 -5.81
CA ARG A 239 -7.60 18.47 -5.65
C ARG A 239 -6.96 18.09 -6.98
N LYS A 240 -7.71 17.43 -7.87
CA LYS A 240 -7.31 17.18 -9.26
C LYS A 240 -6.98 18.48 -10.00
N LYS A 241 -7.87 19.49 -9.93
CA LYS A 241 -7.61 20.82 -10.55
C LYS A 241 -6.34 21.47 -10.00
N GLN A 242 -6.06 21.30 -8.70
CA GLN A 242 -4.80 21.79 -8.11
C GLN A 242 -3.60 21.06 -8.72
N HIS A 243 -3.62 19.73 -8.83
CA HIS A 243 -2.55 18.94 -9.45
C HIS A 243 -2.35 19.22 -10.94
N ASP A 244 -3.40 19.59 -11.65
CA ASP A 244 -3.32 20.01 -13.06
C ASP A 244 -2.74 21.43 -13.22
N SER A 245 -2.74 22.24 -12.14
CA SER A 245 -2.22 23.61 -12.13
C SER A 245 -0.76 23.68 -11.67
N LEU A 246 -0.03 24.72 -12.10
CA LEU A 246 1.35 24.99 -11.66
C LEU A 246 1.49 25.43 -10.18
N ALA A 247 0.38 25.44 -9.41
CA ALA A 247 0.34 25.92 -8.03
C ALA A 247 0.52 24.82 -6.97
N SER A 248 0.90 23.59 -7.36
CA SER A 248 0.68 22.38 -6.56
C SER A 248 1.92 21.72 -5.95
N THR A 249 1.66 20.92 -4.90
CA THR A 249 2.52 19.90 -4.27
C THR A 249 3.03 18.81 -5.23
N SER A 250 2.50 18.75 -6.47
CA SER A 250 2.83 17.78 -7.51
C SER A 250 4.01 18.20 -8.42
N TRP A 251 4.96 18.97 -7.90
CA TRP A 251 6.03 19.54 -8.73
C TRP A 251 6.83 18.48 -9.51
N LEU A 252 7.03 17.27 -8.99
CA LEU A 252 7.74 16.20 -9.70
C LEU A 252 6.96 15.71 -10.94
N PHE A 253 5.63 15.70 -10.84
CA PHE A 253 4.78 15.44 -12.00
C PHE A 253 4.89 16.60 -13.01
N LEU A 254 4.81 17.86 -12.57
CA LEU A 254 4.96 19.03 -13.45
C LEU A 254 6.34 19.06 -14.13
N PHE A 255 7.38 18.64 -13.42
CA PHE A 255 8.72 18.44 -13.96
C PHE A 255 8.70 17.41 -15.11
N THR A 256 8.08 16.26 -14.90
CA THR A 256 7.97 15.24 -15.94
C THR A 256 7.15 15.73 -17.14
N LYS A 257 6.02 16.40 -16.89
CA LYS A 257 5.10 16.88 -17.91
C LYS A 257 5.66 18.00 -18.77
N TYR A 258 6.34 18.97 -18.17
CA TYR A 258 6.77 20.18 -18.87
C TYR A 258 8.25 20.19 -19.21
N VAL A 259 9.12 19.72 -18.31
CA VAL A 259 10.56 19.73 -18.55
C VAL A 259 10.96 18.54 -19.40
N CYS A 260 10.65 17.31 -18.96
CA CYS A 260 11.10 16.12 -19.67
C CYS A 260 10.47 16.00 -21.05
N ALA A 261 9.17 16.32 -21.18
CA ALA A 261 8.47 16.24 -22.46
C ALA A 261 9.03 17.23 -23.50
N THR A 262 9.35 18.46 -23.09
CA THR A 262 9.91 19.48 -23.98
C THR A 262 11.34 19.13 -24.37
N TRP A 263 12.17 18.70 -23.42
CA TRP A 263 13.59 18.50 -23.68
C TRP A 263 13.89 17.28 -24.58
N LYS A 264 12.96 16.33 -24.66
CA LYS A 264 13.12 15.08 -25.41
C LYS A 264 12.11 14.92 -26.55
N ASN A 265 11.31 15.95 -26.84
CA ASN A 265 10.23 15.91 -27.85
C ASN A 265 9.31 14.69 -27.67
N PHE A 266 8.91 14.40 -26.43
CA PHE A 266 8.02 13.28 -26.17
C PHE A 266 6.59 13.56 -26.64
N LEU A 267 5.87 12.47 -26.90
CA LEU A 267 4.42 12.53 -26.96
C LEU A 267 3.86 13.13 -25.66
N PRO A 268 2.75 13.90 -25.73
CA PRO A 268 2.16 14.53 -24.56
C PRO A 268 1.89 13.52 -23.43
N THR A 269 2.35 13.84 -22.23
CA THR A 269 2.04 13.08 -21.02
C THR A 269 0.79 13.62 -20.35
N ASN A 270 -0.12 12.73 -19.94
CA ASN A 270 -1.39 13.07 -19.31
C ASN A 270 -1.58 12.32 -18.00
N MET A 271 -2.15 12.98 -16.99
CA MET A 271 -2.59 12.31 -15.76
C MET A 271 -4.04 11.89 -15.88
N ARG A 272 -4.28 10.58 -15.75
CA ARG A 272 -5.62 10.05 -15.65
C ARG A 272 -5.96 9.90 -14.18
N ASN A 273 -7.05 10.54 -13.78
CA ASN A 273 -7.55 10.46 -12.41
C ASN A 273 -8.57 9.34 -12.30
N PHE A 274 -8.41 8.49 -11.29
CA PHE A 274 -9.36 7.47 -10.90
C PHE A 274 -9.73 7.69 -9.44
N THR A 275 -11.03 7.75 -9.13
CA THR A 275 -11.49 7.68 -7.75
C THR A 275 -11.64 6.20 -7.40
N VAL A 276 -10.85 5.70 -6.45
CA VAL A 276 -10.65 4.25 -6.26
C VAL A 276 -11.20 3.72 -4.94
N CYS A 277 -11.42 4.60 -3.96
CA CYS A 277 -11.90 4.25 -2.64
C CYS A 277 -12.73 5.40 -2.07
N LEU A 278 -13.83 5.06 -1.39
CA LEU A 278 -14.67 6.00 -0.65
C LEU A 278 -14.26 6.03 0.83
N ILE A 279 -14.15 7.22 1.41
CA ILE A 279 -13.74 7.40 2.81
C ILE A 279 -15.00 7.56 3.66
N THR A 280 -15.19 6.66 4.63
CA THR A 280 -16.38 6.63 5.51
C THR A 280 -16.20 7.49 6.75
N GLU A 281 -14.97 7.70 7.22
CA GLU A 281 -14.63 8.56 8.36
C GLU A 281 -13.24 9.19 8.23
N GLU A 282 -12.97 10.21 9.04
CA GLU A 282 -11.74 11.02 8.95
C GLU A 282 -10.45 10.19 9.16
N ALA A 283 -10.48 9.23 10.09
CA ALA A 283 -9.33 8.40 10.47
C ALA A 283 -8.90 7.40 9.37
N ILE A 284 -9.83 7.01 8.50
CA ILE A 284 -9.55 6.06 7.40
C ILE A 284 -8.69 6.69 6.32
N GLY A 285 -8.82 8.01 6.08
CA GLY A 285 -8.13 8.68 4.99
C GLY A 285 -6.61 8.45 4.96
N PRO A 286 -5.89 8.71 6.07
CA PRO A 286 -4.46 8.40 6.18
C PRO A 286 -4.11 6.95 5.88
N VAL A 287 -4.82 5.98 6.47
CA VAL A 287 -4.62 4.53 6.22
C VAL A 287 -4.83 4.20 4.75
N ALA A 288 -5.88 4.74 4.15
CA ALA A 288 -6.18 4.53 2.75
C ALA A 288 -5.09 5.09 1.83
N GLU A 289 -4.55 6.27 2.12
CA GLU A 289 -3.42 6.83 1.36
C GLU A 289 -2.17 5.96 1.49
N MET A 290 -1.81 5.58 2.71
CA MET A 290 -0.62 4.78 2.99
C MET A 290 -0.70 3.42 2.31
N LEU A 291 -1.79 2.68 2.53
CA LEU A 291 -1.99 1.36 1.93
C LEU A 291 -1.97 1.44 0.40
N LEU A 292 -2.79 2.31 -0.20
CA LEU A 292 -2.88 2.41 -1.66
C LEU A 292 -1.60 2.94 -2.28
N ALA A 293 -0.85 3.83 -1.61
CA ALA A 293 0.46 4.29 -2.11
C ALA A 293 1.49 3.15 -2.19
N ARG A 294 1.45 2.21 -1.24
CA ARG A 294 2.31 1.01 -1.27
C ARG A 294 1.93 0.08 -2.42
N LEU A 295 0.64 -0.25 -2.53
CA LEU A 295 0.11 -1.10 -3.59
C LEU A 295 0.38 -0.53 -4.99
N ALA A 296 0.23 0.79 -5.14
CA ALA A 296 0.42 1.53 -6.39
C ALA A 296 1.88 1.81 -6.73
N ARG A 297 2.84 1.51 -5.83
CA ARG A 297 4.23 1.97 -5.95
C ARG A 297 4.32 3.49 -6.17
N ALA A 298 3.44 4.24 -5.51
CA ALA A 298 3.21 5.64 -5.80
C ALA A 298 4.33 6.57 -5.31
N TYR A 299 5.25 6.09 -4.47
CA TYR A 299 6.35 6.90 -3.99
C TYR A 299 7.47 7.09 -5.02
N TYR A 300 8.13 8.24 -4.98
CA TYR A 300 9.13 8.62 -5.97
C TYR A 300 10.33 7.65 -6.05
N PHE A 301 10.79 7.11 -4.91
CA PHE A 301 11.88 6.12 -4.85
C PHE A 301 11.46 4.73 -5.40
N ALA A 302 10.16 4.52 -5.62
CA ALA A 302 9.61 3.34 -6.26
C ALA A 302 9.26 3.57 -7.75
N GLY A 303 9.39 4.81 -8.22
CA GLY A 303 9.05 5.28 -9.57
C GLY A 303 7.79 6.13 -9.66
N GLY A 304 7.05 6.36 -8.57
CA GLY A 304 5.82 7.16 -8.56
C GLY A 304 6.06 8.67 -8.35
N PHE A 305 5.03 9.39 -7.92
CA PHE A 305 5.06 10.85 -7.72
C PHE A 305 4.79 11.34 -6.29
N SER A 306 4.52 10.44 -5.34
CA SER A 306 4.35 10.79 -3.93
C SER A 306 5.72 11.11 -3.33
N ILE A 307 5.90 12.37 -2.91
CA ILE A 307 7.16 12.91 -2.38
C ILE A 307 7.17 12.93 -0.85
N GLY A 308 6.03 13.28 -0.25
CA GLY A 308 5.84 13.22 1.19
C GLY A 308 5.43 11.83 1.64
N GLN A 309 5.56 11.58 2.95
CA GLN A 309 4.93 10.43 3.59
C GLN A 309 3.41 10.50 3.40
N ALA A 310 2.81 9.43 2.89
CA ALA A 310 1.35 9.33 2.82
C ALA A 310 0.76 9.35 4.24
N GLY A 311 -0.43 9.92 4.40
CA GLY A 311 -1.11 10.04 5.68
C GLY A 311 -0.53 11.10 6.63
N ALA A 312 0.57 11.78 6.27
CA ALA A 312 1.21 12.76 7.14
C ALA A 312 0.36 14.01 7.44
N SER A 313 -0.69 14.28 6.66
CA SER A 313 -1.54 15.45 6.86
C SER A 313 -3.02 15.16 6.60
N MET A 314 -3.83 15.21 7.65
CA MET A 314 -5.30 15.12 7.57
C MET A 314 -5.99 16.42 7.14
N SER A 315 -5.25 17.49 6.85
CA SER A 315 -5.83 18.81 6.54
C SER A 315 -6.87 18.79 5.41
N SER A 316 -6.74 17.87 4.45
CA SER A 316 -7.67 17.72 3.32
C SER A 316 -8.98 16.99 3.67
N LEU A 317 -9.08 16.44 4.89
CA LEU A 317 -10.29 15.80 5.45
C LEU A 317 -10.87 16.54 6.66
N ARG A 318 -10.14 17.50 7.23
CA ARG A 318 -10.61 18.26 8.37
C ARG A 318 -11.78 19.16 7.99
N LEU A 319 -12.93 18.90 8.60
CA LEU A 319 -14.14 19.71 8.51
C LEU A 319 -14.16 20.79 9.61
N ALA A 320 -13.03 21.47 9.85
CA ALA A 320 -12.83 22.35 11.02
C ALA A 320 -13.81 23.54 11.12
N LYS A 321 -14.51 23.87 10.04
CA LYS A 321 -15.54 24.91 10.01
C LYS A 321 -16.93 24.45 10.47
N LEU A 322 -17.12 23.14 10.65
CA LEU A 322 -18.38 22.54 11.06
C LEU A 322 -18.37 22.24 12.56
N SER A 323 -19.55 22.33 13.18
CA SER A 323 -19.76 21.84 14.54
C SER A 323 -19.47 20.33 14.62
N GLN A 324 -19.22 19.80 15.83
CA GLN A 324 -19.02 18.34 16.00
C GLN A 324 -20.21 17.54 15.46
N VAL A 325 -21.44 17.97 15.79
CA VAL A 325 -22.68 17.32 15.35
C VAL A 325 -22.81 17.32 13.82
N ASP A 326 -22.47 18.43 13.16
CA ASP A 326 -22.55 18.49 11.69
C ASP A 326 -21.45 17.68 11.02
N ARG A 327 -20.26 17.58 11.64
CA ARG A 327 -19.20 16.68 11.18
C ARG A 327 -19.62 15.22 11.23
N GLU A 328 -20.23 14.79 12.33
CA GLU A 328 -20.75 13.43 12.49
C GLU A 328 -21.82 13.13 11.43
N LYS A 329 -22.74 14.06 11.16
CA LYS A 329 -23.73 13.89 10.08
C LYS A 329 -23.10 13.72 8.70
N VAL A 330 -22.04 14.47 8.39
CA VAL A 330 -21.32 14.34 7.11
C VAL A 330 -20.69 12.96 7.00
N TRP A 331 -20.00 12.49 8.05
CA TRP A 331 -19.35 11.18 8.05
C TRP A 331 -20.36 10.03 8.04
N GLU A 332 -21.46 10.14 8.77
CA GLU A 332 -22.55 9.15 8.73
C GLU A 332 -23.15 9.04 7.32
N ALA A 333 -23.42 10.18 6.67
CA ALA A 333 -23.91 10.19 5.29
C ALA A 333 -22.90 9.57 4.31
N ASN A 334 -21.61 9.83 4.52
CA ASN A 334 -20.52 9.25 3.74
C ASN A 334 -20.44 7.72 3.92
N ALA A 335 -20.54 7.24 5.16
CA ALA A 335 -20.53 5.83 5.50
C ALA A 335 -21.73 5.10 4.89
N GLN A 336 -22.93 5.66 5.03
CA GLN A 336 -24.15 5.07 4.46
C GLN A 336 -24.10 5.03 2.93
N TYR A 337 -23.58 6.08 2.29
CA TYR A 337 -23.39 6.09 0.84
C TYR A 337 -22.43 4.99 0.39
N ALA A 338 -21.27 4.85 1.06
CA ALA A 338 -20.30 3.83 0.72
C ALA A 338 -20.87 2.42 0.87
N LYS A 339 -21.58 2.13 1.96
CA LYS A 339 -22.25 0.83 2.19
C LYS A 339 -23.28 0.50 1.11
N ASN A 340 -24.02 1.49 0.61
CA ASN A 340 -25.04 1.28 -0.41
C ASN A 340 -24.48 1.12 -1.83
N MET A 341 -23.33 1.71 -2.11
CA MET A 341 -22.76 1.76 -3.46
C MET A 341 -21.70 0.70 -3.72
N THR A 342 -21.21 0.06 -2.68
CA THR A 342 -20.16 -0.95 -2.75
C THR A 342 -20.69 -2.29 -2.28
N ASN A 343 -19.97 -3.37 -2.58
CA ASN A 343 -20.28 -4.70 -2.04
C ASN A 343 -19.77 -4.85 -0.59
N TYR A 344 -19.89 -3.79 0.22
CA TYR A 344 -19.23 -3.61 1.50
C TYR A 344 -19.32 -4.85 2.40
N THR A 345 -20.54 -5.31 2.71
CA THR A 345 -20.75 -6.45 3.61
C THR A 345 -20.22 -7.77 3.03
N GLN A 346 -20.30 -7.95 1.71
CA GLN A 346 -19.79 -9.16 1.05
C GLN A 346 -18.27 -9.20 1.06
N ILE A 347 -17.61 -8.06 0.81
CA ILE A 347 -16.15 -7.95 0.87
C ILE A 347 -15.67 -8.19 2.29
N GLN A 348 -16.27 -7.54 3.29
CA GLN A 348 -15.92 -7.75 4.69
C GLN A 348 -16.06 -9.22 5.12
N ALA A 349 -17.16 -9.87 4.73
CA ALA A 349 -17.38 -11.29 5.02
C ALA A 349 -16.32 -12.20 4.34
N LYS A 350 -15.94 -11.88 3.09
CA LYS A 350 -14.91 -12.61 2.35
C LYS A 350 -13.54 -12.47 3.02
N GLU A 351 -13.18 -11.28 3.48
CA GLU A 351 -11.91 -11.06 4.18
C GLU A 351 -11.87 -11.78 5.51
N LEU A 352 -12.95 -11.73 6.28
CA LEU A 352 -13.05 -12.48 7.53
C LEU A 352 -12.90 -14.00 7.29
N ALA A 353 -13.51 -14.53 6.24
CA ALA A 353 -13.37 -15.95 5.87
C ALA A 353 -11.92 -16.28 5.48
N SER A 354 -11.27 -15.43 4.68
CA SER A 354 -9.89 -15.61 4.24
C SER A 354 -8.92 -15.64 5.42
N ARG A 355 -9.12 -14.75 6.41
CA ARG A 355 -8.32 -14.75 7.65
C ARG A 355 -8.47 -16.01 8.47
N LYS A 356 -9.70 -16.51 8.64
CA LYS A 356 -9.94 -17.78 9.33
C LYS A 356 -9.23 -18.94 8.63
N ASN A 357 -9.20 -18.92 7.30
CA ASN A 357 -8.49 -19.94 6.52
C ASN A 357 -6.96 -19.85 6.69
N LEU A 358 -6.40 -18.63 6.67
CA LEU A 358 -4.98 -18.41 6.95
C LEU A 358 -4.58 -18.92 8.34
N GLN A 359 -5.33 -18.53 9.38
CA GLN A 359 -5.07 -18.98 10.75
C GLN A 359 -5.12 -20.49 10.88
N LYS A 360 -6.11 -21.13 10.22
CA LYS A 360 -6.21 -22.59 10.18
C LYS A 360 -4.98 -23.21 9.51
N THR A 361 -4.56 -22.67 8.37
CA THR A 361 -3.40 -23.15 7.60
C THR A 361 -2.10 -22.99 8.40
N ASP A 362 -1.90 -21.86 9.07
CA ASP A 362 -0.73 -21.61 9.91
C ASP A 362 -0.69 -22.53 11.14
N TYR A 363 -1.85 -22.77 11.75
CA TYR A 363 -1.97 -23.74 12.85
C TYR A 363 -1.63 -25.16 12.39
N GLU A 364 -2.20 -25.61 11.28
CA GLU A 364 -1.88 -26.93 10.70
C GLU A 364 -0.40 -27.08 10.36
N LYS A 365 0.23 -26.03 9.83
CA LYS A 365 1.68 -26.01 9.56
C LYS A 365 2.50 -26.11 10.84
N THR A 366 2.12 -25.39 11.88
CA THR A 366 2.79 -25.42 13.19
C THR A 366 2.68 -26.80 13.82
N MET A 367 1.51 -27.44 13.74
CA MET A 367 1.31 -28.80 14.23
C MET A 367 2.20 -29.80 13.49
N ARG A 368 2.30 -29.73 12.17
CA ARG A 368 3.21 -30.60 11.40
C ARG A 368 4.67 -30.40 11.78
N GLN A 369 5.11 -29.16 11.98
CA GLN A 369 6.48 -28.87 12.44
C GLN A 369 6.74 -29.48 13.83
N LYS A 370 5.76 -29.42 14.72
CA LYS A 370 5.86 -30.05 16.05
C LYS A 370 5.88 -31.57 15.95
N ASP A 371 5.10 -32.17 15.07
CA ASP A 371 5.14 -33.61 14.81
C ASP A 371 6.51 -34.06 14.28
N ASP A 372 7.10 -33.30 13.35
CA ASP A 372 8.44 -33.55 12.83
C ASP A 372 9.51 -33.43 13.94
N GLU A 373 9.41 -32.42 14.81
CA GLU A 373 10.28 -32.26 15.99
C GLU A 373 10.14 -33.45 16.95
N ILE A 374 8.92 -33.92 17.21
CA ILE A 374 8.65 -35.10 18.05
C ILE A 374 9.26 -36.35 17.41
N ALA A 375 9.11 -36.53 16.11
CA ALA A 375 9.70 -37.66 15.39
C ALA A 375 11.23 -37.66 15.49
N GLN A 376 11.86 -36.49 15.34
CA GLN A 376 13.31 -36.34 15.53
C GLN A 376 13.74 -36.64 16.96
N HIS A 377 12.99 -36.19 17.97
CA HIS A 377 13.30 -36.51 19.37
C HIS A 377 13.15 -38.01 19.66
N LYS A 378 12.11 -38.67 19.14
CA LYS A 378 11.94 -40.13 19.26
C LYS A 378 13.10 -40.91 18.64
N GLN A 379 13.59 -40.49 17.47
CA GLN A 379 14.77 -41.09 16.84
C GLN A 379 16.03 -40.89 17.68
N LYS A 380 16.25 -39.69 18.25
CA LYS A 380 17.37 -39.43 19.17
C LYS A 380 17.30 -40.31 20.43
N ILE A 381 16.12 -40.44 21.03
CA ILE A 381 15.91 -41.30 22.22
C ILE A 381 16.20 -42.76 21.85
N ALA A 382 15.73 -43.24 20.71
CA ALA A 382 16.01 -44.60 20.25
C ALA A 382 17.52 -44.82 20.06
N ALA A 383 18.22 -43.91 19.39
CA ALA A 383 19.67 -43.98 19.21
C ALA A 383 20.44 -43.94 20.53
N MET A 384 19.99 -43.11 21.50
CA MET A 384 20.56 -43.09 22.85
C MET A 384 20.35 -44.41 23.59
N ARG A 385 19.17 -45.02 23.45
CA ARG A 385 18.87 -46.35 24.03
C ARG A 385 19.76 -47.43 23.43
N ASP A 386 19.96 -47.42 22.11
CA ASP A 386 20.84 -48.37 21.44
C ASP A 386 22.30 -48.19 21.92
N HIS A 387 22.80 -46.95 22.01
CA HIS A 387 24.11 -46.67 22.58
C HIS A 387 24.26 -47.12 24.04
N LEU A 388 23.23 -46.92 24.86
CA LEU A 388 23.23 -47.41 26.25
C LEU A 388 23.25 -48.94 26.31
N ALA A 389 22.51 -49.61 25.43
CA ALA A 389 22.52 -51.07 25.33
C ALA A 389 23.90 -51.61 24.89
N GLU A 390 24.56 -50.96 23.93
CA GLU A 390 25.93 -51.27 23.52
C GLU A 390 26.92 -51.06 24.67
N TYR A 391 26.81 -49.93 25.40
CA TYR A 391 27.66 -49.65 26.55
C TYR A 391 27.48 -50.69 27.67
N ARG A 392 26.23 -51.10 27.93
CA ARG A 392 25.90 -52.20 28.86
C ARG A 392 26.50 -53.53 28.43
N ALA A 393 26.48 -53.84 27.14
CA ALA A 393 27.08 -55.07 26.63
C ALA A 393 28.62 -55.07 26.73
N GLN A 394 29.25 -53.89 26.72
CA GLN A 394 30.69 -53.72 26.91
C GLN A 394 31.12 -53.74 28.38
N ILE A 395 30.23 -53.37 29.30
CA ILE A 395 30.45 -53.50 30.74
C ILE A 395 30.21 -54.97 31.12
N ASP A 396 31.25 -55.64 31.59
CA ASP A 396 31.13 -56.96 32.19
C ASP A 396 30.37 -56.82 33.52
N VAL A 397 29.04 -57.00 33.48
CA VAL A 397 28.12 -56.80 34.62
C VAL A 397 28.58 -57.55 35.87
N ALA A 398 29.27 -58.67 35.69
CA ALA A 398 29.84 -59.48 36.77
C ALA A 398 30.99 -58.78 37.54
N VAL A 399 31.70 -57.84 36.92
CA VAL A 399 32.78 -57.07 37.57
C VAL A 399 32.20 -55.87 38.33
N TRP A 400 31.18 -55.22 37.77
CA TRP A 400 30.59 -54.01 38.35
C TRP A 400 29.65 -54.29 39.54
N GLU A 401 28.83 -55.36 39.47
CA GLU A 401 28.02 -55.81 40.61
C GLU A 401 28.87 -56.24 41.83
N LYS A 402 30.15 -56.54 41.59
CA LYS A 402 31.09 -56.96 42.63
C LYS A 402 31.90 -55.80 43.23
N GLU A 403 32.20 -54.76 42.45
CA GLU A 403 33.09 -53.67 42.88
C GLU A 403 32.36 -52.34 43.16
N PHE A 404 31.18 -52.07 42.58
CA PHE A 404 30.51 -50.75 42.64
C PHE A 404 28.96 -50.84 42.71
N PRO A 405 28.38 -51.33 43.83
CA PRO A 405 26.95 -51.60 43.94
C PRO A 405 26.07 -50.34 44.15
N GLU A 406 26.60 -49.26 44.72
CA GLU A 406 25.84 -48.04 45.01
C GLU A 406 25.62 -47.18 43.75
N GLU A 407 26.63 -47.01 42.89
CA GLU A 407 26.47 -46.29 41.62
C GLU A 407 25.53 -47.01 40.65
N LEU A 408 25.46 -48.34 40.73
CA LEU A 408 24.56 -49.16 39.93
C LEU A 408 23.08 -48.96 40.30
N GLN A 409 22.82 -48.60 41.56
CA GLN A 409 21.47 -48.27 42.03
C GLN A 409 21.04 -46.87 41.56
N GLU A 410 21.91 -45.86 41.66
CA GLU A 410 21.64 -44.52 41.09
C GLU A 410 21.39 -44.58 39.57
N PHE A 411 22.14 -45.44 38.85
CA PHE A 411 21.95 -45.62 37.41
C PHE A 411 20.61 -46.28 37.06
N ARG A 412 20.12 -47.21 37.89
CA ARG A 412 18.78 -47.82 37.74
C ARG A 412 17.66 -46.83 38.05
N ASP A 413 17.88 -45.92 38.99
CA ASP A 413 16.90 -44.88 39.31
C ASP A 413 16.84 -43.78 38.24
N PHE A 414 17.95 -43.50 37.54
CA PHE A 414 17.97 -42.64 36.34
C PHE A 414 17.20 -43.25 35.15
N GLU A 415 17.10 -44.57 35.06
CA GLU A 415 16.31 -45.27 34.03
C GLU A 415 14.79 -45.23 34.25
N LYS A 416 14.32 -44.87 35.45
CA LYS A 416 12.89 -44.67 35.73
C LYS A 416 12.39 -43.28 35.30
N PHE A 417 13.29 -42.31 35.21
CA PHE A 417 12.97 -40.92 34.82
C PHE A 417 12.31 -40.78 33.42
N PRO A 418 12.72 -41.53 32.38
CA PRO A 418 12.07 -41.46 31.08
C PRO A 418 10.63 -41.99 31.05
N GLU A 419 10.24 -42.94 31.92
CA GLU A 419 8.86 -43.45 31.97
C GLU A 419 7.90 -42.42 32.59
N GLU A 420 8.36 -41.63 33.56
CA GLU A 420 7.55 -40.58 34.19
C GLU A 420 7.38 -39.35 33.28
N GLU A 421 8.42 -38.91 32.57
CA GLU A 421 8.30 -37.80 31.60
C GLU A 421 7.48 -38.16 30.35
N THR A 422 7.51 -39.43 29.90
CA THR A 422 6.70 -39.86 28.75
C THR A 422 5.20 -39.89 29.07
N ASN A 423 4.83 -40.13 30.33
CA ASN A 423 3.43 -40.05 30.79
C ASN A 423 2.95 -38.60 31.00
N MET A 424 3.83 -37.67 31.36
CA MET A 424 3.48 -36.24 31.48
C MET A 424 3.31 -35.52 30.14
N LEU A 425 3.80 -36.09 29.03
CA LEU A 425 3.65 -35.53 27.67
C LEU A 425 2.39 -36.05 26.93
N GLN A 426 1.55 -36.85 27.59
CA GLN A 426 0.30 -37.41 27.05
C GLN A 426 -0.98 -36.78 27.65
N ASP A 427 -0.84 -35.92 28.67
CA ASP A 427 -1.87 -35.00 29.18
C ASP A 427 -1.64 -33.59 28.61
#